data_AF-U3JZN1-F1
#
_entry.id   AF-U3JZN1-F1
#
_cell.length_a   1.000
_cell.length_b   1.000
_cell.length_c   1.000
_cell.angle_alpha   90.00
_cell.angle_beta   90.00
_cell.angle_gamma   90.00
#
_symmetry.space_group_name_H-M   'P 1'
#
loop_
_entity.id
_entity.type
_entity.pdbx_description
1 polymer ?
#
loop_
_entity_poly.entity_id
_entity_poly.type
_entity_poly.pdbx_seq_one_letter_code
_entity_poly.pdbx_strand_id
1 'polypeptide(L)'
;MPIISQDVSLPRGTEEKFLSSCLVLQPAQTVLQGIILLPLRAICITFILLLAWLSASIATFHQPGRGFLPLKGWRRRMIQSTLSSLTRTAFFVMGFQVKVKGKVAGLAEAPIFVAAPHSSFFDAIICALTGMPSIVSRAENLSTPVFGTILRSLQPVAVSRQDPDSRKNTVAEITRRALSRGQWPQILIFPEGTCTNRSCLITFKQGAFVPQVPVQPVLLRYPNKLDTVTWTWQGYSFKELCIMTACQIFTRLEVEFLPIHVPTEEEKNDPILFANRVRQTMANALNVPVTDHTFEDCRLMISAGQLTLPMEAGLVEFTKISKKLNLKWNHVREQLDTFAAIASASKGGRIGIEEFAEYLKLPISDVLRELFLLFDRNGDGTIDFREYVIGLSILCNPANTEETIRMAFKLFDMDEDGTITEDEFASIIQSALGLPDLDVSVLFKEIDADETGKLSYEEFKEFALKHPAYATLFTTYLDLQRHQLSMFEEHDTEPPKGKHSSVRSTETTPLGRNKVCPEGNEEDSSSTSDKKDD
;
A
#
# COMPACT_ATOMS: atom_id res chain seq x y z
N MET A 1 19.14 13.45 -10.88
CA MET A 1 18.10 14.46 -10.58
C MET A 1 16.76 13.73 -10.50
N PRO A 2 16.01 13.80 -9.40
CA PRO A 2 14.58 13.54 -9.47
C PRO A 2 13.86 14.85 -9.78
N ILE A 3 13.05 14.83 -10.84
CA ILE A 3 11.95 15.75 -11.04
C ILE A 3 10.70 14.88 -10.94
N ILE A 4 10.13 14.84 -9.74
CA ILE A 4 8.68 14.96 -9.59
C ILE A 4 8.49 16.43 -9.23
N SER A 5 8.57 17.28 -10.25
CA SER A 5 7.72 18.46 -10.35
C SER A 5 6.90 18.23 -11.61
N GLN A 6 5.71 17.67 -11.44
CA GLN A 6 4.62 18.24 -12.22
C GLN A 6 4.17 19.45 -11.43
N ASP A 7 4.13 20.58 -12.14
CA ASP A 7 3.77 21.89 -11.62
C ASP A 7 2.46 21.82 -10.83
N VAL A 8 2.58 22.02 -9.53
CA VAL A 8 1.58 22.73 -8.73
C VAL A 8 2.36 23.81 -8.03
N SER A 9 2.35 24.99 -8.62
CA SER A 9 2.80 26.22 -7.99
C SER A 9 1.98 26.47 -6.72
N LEU A 10 2.58 26.24 -5.56
CA LEU A 10 2.15 26.75 -4.26
C LEU A 10 3.36 27.47 -3.61
N PRO A 11 3.11 28.50 -2.79
CA PRO A 11 3.78 29.79 -2.91
C PRO A 11 5.20 29.82 -2.34
N ARG A 12 5.95 30.84 -2.81
CA ARG A 12 7.24 31.32 -2.32
C ARG A 12 7.37 31.16 -0.79
N GLY A 13 8.07 30.13 -0.35
CA GLY A 13 8.39 29.89 1.07
C GLY A 13 9.64 29.02 1.27
N THR A 14 10.29 28.58 0.20
CA THR A 14 11.49 27.73 0.24
C THR A 14 12.73 28.47 0.72
N GLU A 15 12.89 29.75 0.35
CA GLU A 15 13.98 30.59 0.87
C GLU A 15 13.79 30.91 2.35
N GLU A 16 12.56 31.18 2.80
CA GLU A 16 12.25 31.42 4.22
C GLU A 16 12.38 30.17 5.09
N LYS A 17 12.05 28.97 4.58
CA LYS A 17 12.30 27.71 5.31
C LYS A 17 13.78 27.36 5.37
N PHE A 18 14.54 27.63 4.30
CA PHE A 18 15.99 27.43 4.29
C PHE A 18 16.70 28.42 5.23
N LEU A 19 16.35 29.70 5.14
CA LEU A 19 16.87 30.74 6.03
C LEU A 19 16.40 30.50 7.46
N SER A 20 15.12 30.18 7.72
CA SER A 20 14.63 29.84 9.06
C SER A 20 15.29 28.57 9.59
N SER A 21 15.51 27.53 8.80
CA SER A 21 16.22 26.33 9.28
C SER A 21 17.70 26.62 9.55
N CYS A 22 18.34 27.48 8.75
CA CYS A 22 19.70 27.98 8.99
C CYS A 22 19.78 28.97 10.17
N LEU A 23 18.69 29.69 10.48
CA LEU A 23 18.59 30.67 11.57
C LEU A 23 18.16 30.03 12.90
N VAL A 24 17.40 28.94 12.86
CA VAL A 24 16.89 28.18 14.02
C VAL A 24 17.96 27.20 14.57
N LEU A 25 19.01 26.91 13.79
CA LEU A 25 20.12 26.01 14.17
C LEU A 25 21.43 26.83 14.36
N GLN A 26 21.72 27.26 15.60
CA GLN A 26 22.91 28.02 16.09
C GLN A 26 24.29 27.63 15.50
N PRO A 27 25.42 28.34 15.76
CA PRO A 27 25.76 29.77 15.77
C PRO A 27 26.35 30.20 14.39
N ALA A 28 26.81 31.45 14.22
CA ALA A 28 27.45 31.96 12.98
C ALA A 28 28.52 31.03 12.34
N GLN A 29 29.11 30.15 13.15
CA GLN A 29 30.08 29.13 12.76
C GLN A 29 29.50 28.06 11.80
N THR A 30 28.25 27.64 11.96
CA THR A 30 27.60 26.63 11.11
C THR A 30 27.30 27.19 9.71
N VAL A 31 26.89 28.45 9.64
CA VAL A 31 26.63 29.16 8.37
C VAL A 31 27.95 29.41 7.62
N LEU A 32 28.99 29.86 8.33
CA LEU A 32 30.32 30.06 7.75
C LEU A 32 30.93 28.75 7.22
N GLN A 33 30.74 27.65 7.95
CA GLN A 33 31.15 26.31 7.51
C GLN A 33 30.39 25.86 6.27
N GLY A 34 29.08 26.12 6.19
CA GLY A 34 28.28 25.81 4.99
C GLY A 34 28.77 26.55 3.75
N ILE A 35 29.07 27.85 3.87
CA ILE A 35 29.57 28.69 2.76
C ILE A 35 30.89 28.15 2.19
N ILE A 36 31.76 27.57 3.02
CA ILE A 36 33.06 27.05 2.60
C ILE A 36 32.98 25.57 2.18
N LEU A 37 32.35 24.72 2.98
CA LEU A 37 32.31 23.28 2.78
C LEU A 37 31.44 22.89 1.60
N LEU A 38 30.27 23.51 1.43
CA LEU A 38 29.32 23.15 0.38
C LEU A 38 29.93 23.28 -1.04
N PRO A 39 30.50 24.43 -1.46
CA PRO A 39 31.06 24.54 -2.80
C PRO A 39 32.26 23.61 -3.00
N LEU A 40 33.14 23.47 -1.99
CA LEU A 40 34.29 22.58 -2.06
C LEU A 40 33.88 21.11 -2.25
N ARG A 41 32.93 20.64 -1.44
CA ARG A 41 32.38 19.28 -1.52
C ARG A 41 31.63 19.06 -2.82
N ALA A 42 30.83 20.03 -3.26
CA ALA A 42 30.10 19.94 -4.51
C ALA A 42 31.03 19.74 -5.72
N ILE A 43 32.13 20.52 -5.79
CA ILE A 43 33.15 20.38 -6.84
C ILE A 43 33.79 18.99 -6.78
N CYS A 44 34.26 18.58 -5.60
CA CYS A 44 34.95 17.29 -5.42
C CYS A 44 34.04 16.11 -5.74
N ILE A 45 32.79 16.11 -5.25
CA ILE A 45 31.79 15.06 -5.51
C ILE A 45 31.44 15.02 -7.00
N THR A 46 31.28 16.18 -7.65
CA THR A 46 30.99 16.23 -9.09
C THR A 46 32.13 15.60 -9.90
N PHE A 47 33.39 15.92 -9.56
CA PHE A 47 34.55 15.29 -10.19
C PHE A 47 34.58 13.78 -9.97
N ILE A 48 34.33 13.31 -8.76
CA ILE A 48 34.27 11.87 -8.44
C ILE A 48 33.14 11.16 -9.20
N LEU A 49 31.97 11.80 -9.34
CA LEU A 49 30.84 11.27 -10.11
C LEU A 49 31.15 11.15 -11.61
N LEU A 50 31.91 12.11 -12.17
CA LEU A 50 32.38 12.02 -13.57
C LEU A 50 33.36 10.86 -13.75
N LEU A 51 34.28 10.65 -12.81
CA LEU A 51 35.19 9.49 -12.84
C LEU A 51 34.43 8.16 -12.69
N ALA A 52 33.41 8.13 -11.82
CA ALA A 52 32.56 6.96 -11.63
C ALA A 52 31.76 6.66 -12.91
N TRP A 53 31.22 7.68 -13.56
CA TRP A 53 30.53 7.58 -14.83
C TRP A 53 31.45 7.09 -15.95
N LEU A 54 32.67 7.61 -16.04
CA LEU A 54 33.65 7.15 -17.03
C LEU A 54 33.99 5.67 -16.82
N SER A 55 34.25 5.27 -15.56
CA SER A 55 34.52 3.87 -15.19
C SER A 55 33.36 2.94 -15.55
N ALA A 56 32.12 3.35 -15.23
CA ALA A 56 30.91 2.61 -15.59
C ALA A 56 30.70 2.51 -17.11
N SER A 57 30.97 3.60 -17.84
CA SER A 57 30.86 3.64 -19.31
C SER A 57 31.85 2.67 -19.94
N ILE A 58 33.10 2.64 -19.48
CA ILE A 58 34.11 1.68 -19.95
C ILE A 58 33.69 0.23 -19.63
N ALA A 59 33.18 -0.03 -18.43
CA ALA A 59 32.73 -1.37 -18.03
C ALA A 59 31.58 -1.89 -18.90
N THR A 60 30.66 -1.01 -19.27
CA THR A 60 29.43 -1.31 -20.02
C THR A 60 29.58 -1.17 -21.53
N PHE A 61 30.73 -0.71 -22.03
CA PHE A 61 30.97 -0.47 -23.45
C PHE A 61 30.73 -1.74 -24.29
N HIS A 62 29.97 -1.59 -25.38
CA HIS A 62 29.57 -2.69 -26.29
C HIS A 62 28.83 -3.86 -25.61
N GLN A 63 28.16 -3.64 -24.47
CA GLN A 63 27.21 -4.64 -23.95
C GLN A 63 25.83 -4.45 -24.60
N PRO A 64 25.17 -5.52 -25.06
CA PRO A 64 23.81 -5.43 -25.54
C PRO A 64 22.91 -4.88 -24.43
N GLY A 65 22.16 -3.83 -24.73
CA GLY A 65 21.45 -2.95 -23.77
C GLY A 65 20.34 -3.58 -22.93
N ARG A 66 20.18 -4.91 -22.95
CA ARG A 66 19.16 -5.65 -22.20
C ARG A 66 19.71 -6.56 -21.10
N GLY A 67 20.94 -6.36 -20.62
CA GLY A 67 21.39 -6.93 -19.33
C GLY A 67 21.17 -8.44 -19.17
N PHE A 68 21.17 -9.23 -20.25
CA PHE A 68 20.89 -10.67 -20.19
C PHE A 68 22.08 -11.49 -19.70
N LEU A 69 23.30 -10.92 -19.76
CA LEU A 69 24.53 -11.62 -19.41
C LEU A 69 25.25 -10.92 -18.25
N PRO A 70 25.77 -11.66 -17.26
CA PRO A 70 26.54 -11.08 -16.16
C PRO A 70 27.87 -10.54 -16.65
N LEU A 71 28.32 -9.41 -16.10
CA LEU A 71 29.66 -8.88 -16.35
C LEU A 71 30.71 -9.87 -15.82
N LYS A 72 31.70 -10.18 -16.65
CA LYS A 72 32.78 -11.13 -16.35
C LYS A 72 34.16 -10.48 -16.42
N GLY A 73 35.16 -11.14 -15.83
CA GLY A 73 36.57 -10.81 -15.98
C GLY A 73 36.93 -9.41 -15.46
N TRP A 74 37.64 -8.63 -16.29
CA TRP A 74 38.16 -7.31 -15.93
C TRP A 74 37.04 -6.27 -15.71
N ARG A 75 35.91 -6.38 -16.42
CA ARG A 75 34.77 -5.46 -16.28
C ARG A 75 34.17 -5.55 -14.88
N ARG A 76 33.93 -6.78 -14.40
CA ARG A 76 33.45 -7.03 -13.04
C ARG A 76 34.43 -6.52 -12.00
N ARG A 77 35.73 -6.82 -12.16
CA ARG A 77 36.78 -6.35 -11.24
C ARG A 77 36.88 -4.82 -11.16
N MET A 78 36.74 -4.13 -12.28
CA MET A 78 36.73 -2.67 -12.32
C MET A 78 35.52 -2.07 -11.59
N ILE A 79 34.32 -2.63 -11.77
CA ILE A 79 33.13 -2.22 -10.99
C ILE A 79 33.35 -2.50 -9.49
N GLN A 80 33.82 -3.69 -9.13
CA GLN A 80 34.01 -4.07 -7.73
C GLN A 80 35.11 -3.26 -7.03
N SER A 81 36.17 -2.89 -7.73
CA SER A 81 37.31 -2.16 -7.14
C SER A 81 37.18 -0.65 -7.33
N THR A 82 37.19 -0.19 -8.58
CA THR A 82 37.25 1.24 -8.91
C THR A 82 35.97 1.94 -8.50
N LEU A 83 34.79 1.41 -8.89
CA LEU A 83 33.53 2.07 -8.55
C LEU A 83 33.29 2.06 -7.04
N SER A 84 33.59 0.95 -6.34
CA SER A 84 33.53 0.90 -4.87
C SER A 84 34.41 1.94 -4.20
N SER A 85 35.66 2.09 -4.68
CA SER A 85 36.57 3.11 -4.14
C SER A 85 36.03 4.52 -4.37
N LEU A 86 35.57 4.83 -5.60
CA LEU A 86 35.02 6.14 -5.93
C LEU A 86 33.76 6.46 -5.11
N THR A 87 32.85 5.51 -4.93
CA THR A 87 31.67 5.71 -4.08
C THR A 87 32.05 5.95 -2.62
N ARG A 88 33.00 5.19 -2.06
CA ARG A 88 33.49 5.43 -0.69
C ARG A 88 34.12 6.81 -0.55
N THR A 89 34.92 7.22 -1.52
CA THR A 89 35.52 8.56 -1.55
C THR A 89 34.45 9.65 -1.65
N ALA A 90 33.42 9.48 -2.49
CA ALA A 90 32.33 10.45 -2.60
C ALA A 90 31.60 10.64 -1.26
N PHE A 91 31.28 9.55 -0.56
CA PHE A 91 30.64 9.62 0.75
C PHE A 91 31.56 10.23 1.82
N PHE A 92 32.85 9.89 1.82
CA PHE A 92 33.83 10.49 2.71
C PHE A 92 33.94 12.01 2.49
N VAL A 93 34.05 12.45 1.22
CA VAL A 93 34.08 13.88 0.86
C VAL A 93 32.80 14.57 1.28
N MET A 94 31.65 13.92 1.15
CA MET A 94 30.36 14.43 1.61
C MET A 94 30.24 14.54 3.14
N GLY A 95 31.20 13.99 3.89
CA GLY A 95 31.27 14.07 5.35
C GLY A 95 30.89 12.78 6.08
N PHE A 96 30.62 11.68 5.37
CA PHE A 96 30.20 10.44 6.02
C PHE A 96 31.35 9.75 6.76
N GLN A 97 31.15 9.52 8.05
CA GLN A 97 31.97 8.65 8.89
C GLN A 97 31.27 7.31 9.04
N VAL A 98 31.67 6.36 8.19
CA VAL A 98 31.05 5.03 8.12
C VAL A 98 31.76 4.06 9.07
N LYS A 99 31.03 3.56 10.06
CA LYS A 99 31.48 2.50 10.96
C LYS A 99 30.86 1.19 10.53
N VAL A 100 31.68 0.21 10.18
CA VAL A 100 31.22 -1.12 9.77
C VAL A 100 31.36 -2.10 10.94
N LYS A 101 30.30 -2.86 11.22
CA LYS A 101 30.25 -3.94 12.20
C LYS A 101 29.88 -5.25 11.50
N GLY A 102 30.37 -6.38 12.02
CA GLY A 102 30.10 -7.70 11.45
C GLY A 102 30.94 -8.02 10.20
N LYS A 103 30.73 -9.21 9.64
CA LYS A 103 31.44 -9.73 8.46
C LYS A 103 30.51 -9.77 7.26
N VAL A 104 30.95 -9.23 6.14
CA VAL A 104 30.21 -9.32 4.87
C VAL A 104 30.26 -10.77 4.37
N ALA A 105 29.11 -11.35 4.08
CA ALA A 105 28.97 -12.69 3.54
C ALA A 105 29.45 -12.76 2.09
N GLY A 106 30.14 -13.85 1.76
CA GLY A 106 30.48 -14.16 0.38
C GLY A 106 29.25 -14.57 -0.44
N LEU A 107 29.36 -14.46 -1.76
CA LEU A 107 28.31 -14.83 -2.73
C LEU A 107 27.81 -16.28 -2.60
N ALA A 108 28.70 -17.20 -2.17
CA ALA A 108 28.33 -18.60 -1.95
C ALA A 108 27.59 -18.83 -0.62
N GLU A 109 27.79 -17.95 0.36
CA GLU A 109 27.18 -18.09 1.70
C GLU A 109 25.80 -17.41 1.74
N ALA A 110 25.65 -16.24 1.12
CA ALA A 110 24.39 -15.52 1.01
C ALA A 110 24.30 -14.74 -0.32
N PRO A 111 23.52 -15.21 -1.31
CA PRO A 111 23.38 -14.50 -2.59
C PRO A 111 22.60 -13.18 -2.50
N ILE A 112 21.86 -12.93 -1.41
CA ILE A 112 21.02 -11.74 -1.24
C ILE A 112 21.36 -11.02 0.06
N PHE A 113 21.55 -9.69 -0.02
CA PHE A 113 21.59 -8.79 1.12
C PHE A 113 20.21 -8.16 1.31
N VAL A 114 19.72 -8.18 2.54
CA VAL A 114 18.45 -7.56 2.95
C VAL A 114 18.77 -6.40 3.86
N ALA A 115 18.62 -5.16 3.39
CA ALA A 115 19.01 -3.96 4.13
C ALA A 115 17.81 -3.22 4.71
N ALA A 116 17.90 -2.79 5.98
CA ALA A 116 16.88 -1.99 6.66
C ALA A 116 17.47 -1.26 7.90
N PRO A 117 16.88 -0.16 8.38
CA PRO A 117 15.77 0.54 7.74
C PRO A 117 16.22 1.25 6.46
N HIS A 118 15.39 1.26 5.43
CA HIS A 118 15.59 2.10 4.25
C HIS A 118 15.11 3.50 4.59
N SER A 119 15.98 4.50 4.58
CA SER A 119 15.61 5.84 5.04
C SER A 119 16.17 6.96 4.19
N SER A 120 17.07 6.64 3.27
CA SER A 120 17.72 7.64 2.45
C SER A 120 18.27 7.07 1.16
N PHE A 121 18.45 7.94 0.17
CA PHE A 121 19.32 7.63 -0.96
C PHE A 121 20.77 7.39 -0.53
N PHE A 122 21.19 7.92 0.63
CA PHE A 122 22.53 7.69 1.18
C PHE A 122 22.76 6.23 1.61
N ASP A 123 21.71 5.44 1.77
CA ASP A 123 21.82 4.00 2.07
C ASP A 123 22.54 3.24 0.93
N ALA A 124 22.63 3.84 -0.26
CA ALA A 124 23.37 3.33 -1.41
C ALA A 124 24.88 3.11 -1.13
N ILE A 125 25.44 3.69 -0.06
CA ILE A 125 26.81 3.38 0.39
C ILE A 125 27.04 1.89 0.66
N ILE A 126 25.98 1.15 1.03
CA ILE A 126 26.05 -0.30 1.22
C ILE A 126 26.61 -0.97 -0.03
N CYS A 127 26.26 -0.50 -1.23
CA CYS A 127 26.78 -1.05 -2.47
C CYS A 127 28.31 -1.05 -2.50
N ALA A 128 28.96 0.00 -1.99
CA ALA A 128 30.42 0.07 -1.96
C ALA A 128 31.05 -0.76 -0.84
N LEU A 129 30.29 -1.09 0.21
CA LEU A 129 30.73 -1.97 1.29
C LEU A 129 30.60 -3.45 0.93
N THR A 130 29.65 -3.80 0.05
CA THR A 130 29.34 -5.17 -0.37
C THR A 130 29.87 -5.53 -1.76
N GLY A 131 30.76 -4.72 -2.33
CA GLY A 131 31.43 -5.02 -3.60
C GLY A 131 30.51 -4.88 -4.82
N MET A 132 29.68 -3.84 -4.84
CA MET A 132 28.81 -3.42 -5.94
C MET A 132 27.85 -4.54 -6.40
N PRO A 133 26.93 -4.97 -5.52
CA PRO A 133 25.90 -5.95 -5.86
C PRO A 133 24.93 -5.38 -6.90
N SER A 134 24.17 -6.28 -7.53
CA SER A 134 22.96 -5.90 -8.26
C SER A 134 21.94 -5.31 -7.29
N ILE A 135 21.17 -4.32 -7.75
CA ILE A 135 20.13 -3.70 -6.93
C ILE A 135 18.77 -3.83 -7.61
N VAL A 136 17.70 -3.72 -6.83
CA VAL A 136 16.35 -3.53 -7.38
C VAL A 136 16.11 -2.04 -7.54
N SER A 137 15.76 -1.59 -8.75
CA SER A 137 15.53 -0.17 -9.03
C SER A 137 14.35 0.03 -9.97
N ARG A 138 13.68 1.17 -9.82
CA ARG A 138 12.74 1.68 -10.81
C ARG A 138 13.40 1.79 -12.19
N ALA A 139 12.67 1.39 -13.24
CA ALA A 139 13.16 1.40 -14.61
C ALA A 139 13.53 2.82 -15.08
N GLU A 140 12.79 3.82 -14.62
CA GLU A 140 12.99 5.23 -14.95
C GLU A 140 14.32 5.78 -14.40
N ASN A 141 14.85 5.20 -13.31
CA ASN A 141 16.16 5.63 -12.79
C ASN A 141 17.29 5.32 -13.78
N LEU A 142 17.11 4.32 -14.66
CA LEU A 142 18.11 3.93 -15.65
C LEU A 142 18.26 4.98 -16.75
N SER A 143 17.22 5.75 -17.07
CA SER A 143 17.30 6.80 -18.10
C SER A 143 17.91 8.11 -17.58
N THR A 144 18.24 8.21 -16.30
CA THR A 144 18.82 9.44 -15.72
C THR A 144 20.21 9.72 -16.33
N PRO A 145 20.49 10.95 -16.81
CA PRO A 145 21.81 11.31 -17.33
C PRO A 145 22.92 11.09 -16.29
N VAL A 146 24.08 10.60 -16.72
CA VAL A 146 25.24 10.25 -15.88
C VAL A 146 24.96 9.09 -14.91
N PHE A 147 24.07 9.30 -13.93
CA PHE A 147 23.71 8.34 -12.89
C PHE A 147 23.15 7.04 -13.45
N GLY A 148 22.34 7.10 -14.51
CA GLY A 148 21.74 5.92 -15.14
C GLY A 148 22.78 4.96 -15.74
N THR A 149 23.91 5.46 -16.23
CA THR A 149 25.01 4.59 -16.72
C THR A 149 25.74 3.91 -15.56
N ILE A 150 25.99 4.63 -14.46
CA ILE A 150 26.53 4.04 -13.23
C ILE A 150 25.58 2.94 -12.75
N LEU A 151 24.29 3.24 -12.70
CA LEU A 151 23.27 2.30 -12.26
C LEU A 151 23.19 1.05 -13.14
N ARG A 152 23.18 1.21 -14.47
CA ARG A 152 23.24 0.09 -15.44
C ARG A 152 24.46 -0.79 -15.25
N SER A 153 25.60 -0.23 -14.85
CA SER A 153 26.83 -1.01 -14.62
C SER A 153 26.72 -1.99 -13.45
N LEU A 154 25.81 -1.72 -12.50
CA LEU A 154 25.46 -2.64 -11.41
C LEU A 154 24.50 -3.76 -11.86
N GLN A 155 24.07 -3.75 -13.14
CA GLN A 155 23.12 -4.70 -13.71
C GLN A 155 21.85 -4.82 -12.85
N PRO A 156 21.07 -3.75 -12.66
CA PRO A 156 19.95 -3.75 -11.71
C PRO A 156 18.80 -4.64 -12.21
N VAL A 157 18.00 -5.14 -11.27
CA VAL A 157 16.68 -5.70 -11.58
C VAL A 157 15.71 -4.53 -11.68
N ALA A 158 15.24 -4.25 -12.90
CA ALA A 158 14.36 -3.12 -13.17
C ALA A 158 12.92 -3.44 -12.81
N VAL A 159 12.25 -2.49 -12.14
CA VAL A 159 10.83 -2.57 -11.78
C VAL A 159 10.09 -1.42 -12.44
N SER A 160 9.09 -1.73 -13.26
CA SER A 160 8.13 -0.76 -13.80
C SER A 160 6.84 -0.77 -13.00
N ARG A 161 6.17 0.39 -12.89
CA ARG A 161 4.80 0.47 -12.34
C ARG A 161 3.72 0.41 -13.41
N GLN A 162 4.10 0.64 -14.67
CA GLN A 162 3.19 0.67 -15.81
C GLN A 162 2.92 -0.73 -16.36
N ASP A 163 3.83 -1.67 -16.11
CA ASP A 163 3.71 -3.07 -16.50
C ASP A 163 3.04 -3.87 -15.37
N PRO A 164 1.83 -4.42 -15.58
CA PRO A 164 1.12 -5.24 -14.60
C PRO A 164 1.93 -6.48 -14.15
N ASP A 165 2.73 -7.05 -15.04
CA ASP A 165 3.54 -8.25 -14.79
C ASP A 165 4.91 -7.94 -14.18
N SER A 166 5.28 -6.66 -14.08
CA SER A 166 6.57 -6.20 -13.58
C SER A 166 6.94 -6.81 -12.23
N ARG A 167 5.98 -6.93 -11.30
CA ARG A 167 6.23 -7.56 -9.98
C ARG A 167 6.62 -9.03 -10.14
N LYS A 168 5.89 -9.79 -10.98
CA LYS A 168 6.16 -11.21 -11.26
C LYS A 168 7.51 -11.38 -11.97
N ASN A 169 7.77 -10.56 -12.97
CA ASN A 169 9.04 -10.54 -13.72
C ASN A 169 10.24 -10.21 -12.82
N THR A 170 10.08 -9.24 -11.91
CA THR A 170 11.09 -8.88 -10.92
C THR A 170 11.44 -10.05 -10.02
N VAL A 171 10.43 -10.74 -9.47
CA VAL A 171 10.64 -11.90 -8.59
C VAL A 171 11.28 -13.07 -9.35
N ALA A 172 10.84 -13.33 -10.59
CA ALA A 172 11.44 -14.34 -11.44
C ALA A 172 12.92 -14.05 -11.72
N GLU A 173 13.27 -12.79 -12.00
CA GLU A 173 14.64 -12.37 -12.27
C GLU A 173 15.53 -12.42 -11.02
N ILE A 174 15.02 -12.01 -9.85
CA ILE A 174 15.72 -12.16 -8.57
C ILE A 174 16.01 -13.64 -8.32
N THR A 175 15.01 -14.51 -8.50
CA THR A 175 15.14 -15.97 -8.32
C THR A 175 16.18 -16.56 -9.26
N ARG A 176 16.09 -16.24 -10.55
CA ARG A 176 17.04 -16.71 -11.57
C ARG A 176 18.49 -16.32 -11.24
N ARG A 177 18.71 -15.08 -10.77
CA ARG A 177 20.04 -14.58 -10.41
C ARG A 177 20.56 -15.18 -9.11
N ALA A 178 19.73 -15.25 -8.08
CA ALA A 178 20.10 -15.82 -6.78
C ALA A 178 20.48 -17.30 -6.88
N LEU A 179 19.77 -18.07 -7.72
CA LEU A 179 20.03 -19.49 -7.95
C LEU A 179 21.15 -19.77 -8.97
N SER A 180 21.78 -18.73 -9.52
CA SER A 180 22.78 -18.87 -10.59
C SER A 180 24.16 -19.39 -10.14
N ARG A 181 24.30 -19.82 -8.87
CA ARG A 181 25.53 -20.38 -8.28
C ARG A 181 26.77 -19.54 -8.54
N GLY A 182 26.63 -18.22 -8.41
CA GLY A 182 27.73 -17.26 -8.49
C GLY A 182 28.02 -16.68 -9.88
N GLN A 183 27.23 -17.04 -10.90
CA GLN A 183 27.32 -16.40 -12.22
C GLN A 183 26.94 -14.92 -12.16
N TRP A 184 25.93 -14.58 -11.36
CA TRP A 184 25.51 -13.20 -11.11
C TRP A 184 26.13 -12.65 -9.81
N PRO A 185 26.34 -11.32 -9.71
CA PRO A 185 26.67 -10.68 -8.43
C PRO A 185 25.55 -10.89 -7.40
N GLN A 186 25.88 -10.72 -6.11
CA GLN A 186 24.87 -10.69 -5.04
C GLN A 186 23.83 -9.61 -5.32
N ILE A 187 22.64 -9.73 -4.73
CA ILE A 187 21.54 -8.79 -4.92
C ILE A 187 21.29 -8.06 -3.60
N LEU A 188 21.31 -6.73 -3.62
CA LEU A 188 20.92 -5.88 -2.49
C LEU A 188 19.47 -5.45 -2.64
N ILE A 189 18.66 -5.76 -1.63
CA ILE A 189 17.23 -5.46 -1.61
C ILE A 189 16.90 -4.74 -0.29
N PHE A 190 16.18 -3.63 -0.40
CA PHE A 190 15.49 -2.99 0.72
C PHE A 190 14.04 -3.48 0.71
N PRO A 191 13.68 -4.46 1.55
CA PRO A 191 12.38 -5.14 1.45
C PRO A 191 11.21 -4.24 1.88
N GLU A 192 11.45 -3.15 2.60
CA GLU A 192 10.42 -2.10 2.86
C GLU A 192 9.86 -1.53 1.54
N GLY A 193 10.71 -1.44 0.51
CA GLY A 193 10.32 -0.96 -0.81
C GLY A 193 9.98 0.53 -0.87
N THR A 194 10.29 1.29 0.18
CA THR A 194 10.22 2.75 0.29
C THR A 194 11.15 3.23 1.41
N CYS A 195 11.47 4.52 1.43
CA CYS A 195 12.17 5.13 2.54
C CYS A 195 11.21 5.47 3.70
N THR A 196 11.64 5.19 4.94
CA THR A 196 10.94 5.41 6.20
C THR A 196 11.80 6.24 7.16
N ASN A 197 11.23 6.66 8.29
CA ASN A 197 11.90 7.52 9.28
C ASN A 197 12.72 6.75 10.35
N ARG A 198 12.87 5.41 10.23
CA ARG A 198 13.59 4.53 11.17
C ARG A 198 12.93 4.32 12.54
N SER A 199 11.74 4.85 12.80
CA SER A 199 11.06 4.66 14.08
C SER A 199 10.55 3.23 14.29
N CYS A 200 10.29 2.51 13.20
CA CYS A 200 9.87 1.11 13.18
C CYS A 200 10.27 0.45 11.86
N LEU A 201 10.20 -0.89 11.79
CA LEU A 201 10.27 -1.61 10.52
C LEU A 201 8.86 -1.96 10.02
N ILE A 202 8.54 -1.47 8.82
CA ILE A 202 7.29 -1.79 8.12
C ILE A 202 7.34 -3.20 7.52
N THR A 203 6.22 -3.67 6.96
CA THR A 203 6.12 -4.99 6.33
C THR A 203 7.13 -5.15 5.20
N PHE A 204 7.89 -6.25 5.26
CA PHE A 204 8.85 -6.62 4.23
C PHE A 204 8.15 -7.27 3.03
N LYS A 205 8.46 -6.78 1.83
CA LYS A 205 8.05 -7.40 0.57
C LYS A 205 8.76 -8.74 0.40
N GLN A 206 8.03 -9.73 -0.11
CA GLN A 206 8.48 -11.13 -0.20
C GLN A 206 9.55 -11.37 -1.27
N GLY A 207 9.81 -10.43 -2.18
CA GLY A 207 10.64 -10.67 -3.37
C GLY A 207 12.06 -11.15 -3.10
N ALA A 208 12.65 -10.75 -1.96
CA ALA A 208 13.96 -11.24 -1.52
C ALA A 208 13.94 -12.68 -0.97
N PHE A 209 12.77 -13.17 -0.60
CA PHE A 209 12.57 -14.41 0.18
C PHE A 209 11.98 -15.55 -0.65
N VAL A 210 11.28 -15.23 -1.74
CA VAL A 210 10.78 -16.21 -2.73
C VAL A 210 11.84 -17.17 -3.28
N PRO A 211 13.12 -16.77 -3.50
CA PRO A 211 14.13 -17.71 -4.01
C PRO A 211 14.55 -18.82 -3.04
N GLN A 212 14.12 -18.77 -1.76
CA GLN A 212 14.42 -19.80 -0.74
C GLN A 212 15.92 -20.00 -0.45
N VAL A 213 16.72 -18.96 -0.70
CA VAL A 213 18.17 -18.96 -0.47
C VAL A 213 18.53 -18.25 0.84
N PRO A 214 19.73 -18.50 1.40
CA PRO A 214 20.22 -17.72 2.54
C PRO A 214 20.29 -16.23 2.21
N VAL A 215 19.93 -15.40 3.19
CA VAL A 215 20.02 -13.93 3.09
C VAL A 215 20.91 -13.40 4.19
N GLN A 216 21.65 -12.33 3.92
CA GLN A 216 22.36 -11.60 4.98
C GLN A 216 21.62 -10.31 5.33
N PRO A 217 21.08 -10.18 6.55
CA PRO A 217 20.50 -8.93 7.01
C PRO A 217 21.57 -7.87 7.26
N VAL A 218 21.32 -6.63 6.80
CA VAL A 218 22.21 -5.48 6.93
C VAL A 218 21.46 -4.32 7.59
N LEU A 219 21.98 -3.85 8.71
CA LEU A 219 21.36 -2.79 9.50
C LEU A 219 22.02 -1.44 9.22
N LEU A 220 21.22 -0.39 9.10
CA LEU A 220 21.71 1.00 9.05
C LEU A 220 21.29 1.77 10.29
N ARG A 221 22.21 2.54 10.87
CA ARG A 221 21.91 3.51 11.93
C ARG A 221 22.56 4.85 11.62
N TYR A 222 21.81 5.92 11.81
CA TYR A 222 22.30 7.29 11.68
C TYR A 222 22.28 7.97 13.07
N PRO A 223 23.28 7.71 13.94
CA PRO A 223 23.32 8.25 15.30
C PRO A 223 23.75 9.73 15.30
N ASN A 224 23.02 10.56 14.58
CA ASN A 224 23.28 11.99 14.41
C ASN A 224 22.26 12.79 15.23
N LYS A 225 22.72 13.83 15.92
CA LYS A 225 21.82 14.75 16.64
C LYS A 225 20.91 15.52 15.69
N LEU A 226 21.47 15.96 14.56
CA LEU A 226 20.74 16.61 13.49
C LEU A 226 20.50 15.61 12.37
N ASP A 227 19.23 15.40 12.04
CA ASP A 227 18.83 14.54 10.94
C ASP A 227 18.82 15.31 9.62
N THR A 228 19.82 15.03 8.79
CA THR A 228 19.98 15.62 7.45
C THR A 228 19.86 14.57 6.35
N VAL A 229 19.52 13.33 6.71
CA VAL A 229 19.58 12.17 5.82
C VAL A 229 18.22 11.55 5.56
N THR A 230 17.27 11.67 6.50
CA THR A 230 15.93 11.09 6.34
C THR A 230 15.21 11.68 5.15
N TRP A 231 14.91 10.82 4.19
CA TRP A 231 14.12 11.15 3.03
C TRP A 231 12.79 10.43 3.10
N THR A 232 11.80 11.11 3.66
CA THR A 232 10.39 10.68 3.69
C THR A 232 9.55 11.60 2.81
N TRP A 233 8.27 11.25 2.59
CA TRP A 233 7.36 12.02 1.72
C TRP A 233 7.03 13.43 2.26
N GLN A 234 6.95 13.59 3.59
CA GLN A 234 6.79 14.90 4.28
C GLN A 234 8.12 15.64 4.48
N GLY A 235 9.23 15.01 4.12
CA GLY A 235 10.56 15.52 4.42
C GLY A 235 11.10 16.49 3.37
N TYR A 236 12.37 16.82 3.54
CA TYR A 236 13.12 17.63 2.59
C TYR A 236 13.24 16.94 1.22
N SER A 237 13.30 17.73 0.16
CA SER A 237 13.61 17.25 -1.17
C SER A 237 15.02 16.65 -1.23
N PHE A 238 15.28 15.83 -2.25
CA PHE A 238 16.62 15.25 -2.46
C PHE A 238 17.73 16.32 -2.52
N LYS A 239 17.46 17.47 -3.15
CA LYS A 239 18.44 18.56 -3.28
C LYS A 239 18.71 19.20 -1.92
N GLU A 240 17.66 19.48 -1.15
CA GLU A 240 17.77 20.05 0.21
C GLU A 240 18.55 19.11 1.13
N LEU A 241 18.26 17.80 1.12
CA LEU A 241 19.01 16.82 1.92
C LEU A 241 20.49 16.76 1.52
N CYS A 242 20.79 16.79 0.21
CA CYS A 242 22.18 16.85 -0.26
C CYS A 242 22.91 18.09 0.25
N ILE A 243 22.26 19.25 0.21
CA ILE A 243 22.82 20.53 0.70
C ILE A 243 23.03 20.45 2.21
N MET A 244 21.99 20.07 2.97
CA MET A 244 22.03 19.98 4.43
C MET A 244 23.10 19.00 4.90
N THR A 245 23.19 17.83 4.29
CA THR A 245 24.23 16.82 4.60
C THR A 245 25.61 17.35 4.25
N ALA A 246 25.78 17.95 3.06
CA ALA A 246 27.08 18.49 2.65
C ALA A 246 27.54 19.69 3.48
N CYS A 247 26.64 20.41 4.15
CA CYS A 247 26.98 21.46 5.10
C CYS A 247 27.44 20.94 6.47
N GLN A 248 27.13 19.69 6.85
CA GLN A 248 27.57 19.13 8.12
C GLN A 248 29.06 18.80 8.10
N ILE A 249 29.80 19.13 9.16
CA ILE A 249 31.22 18.74 9.27
C ILE A 249 31.37 17.22 9.09
N PHE A 250 30.56 16.45 9.81
CA PHE A 250 30.50 14.99 9.68
C PHE A 250 29.07 14.48 9.86
N THR A 251 28.76 13.40 9.16
CA THR A 251 27.52 12.62 9.28
C THR A 251 27.91 11.18 9.63
N ARG A 252 27.51 10.68 10.79
CA ARG A 252 27.84 9.32 11.23
C ARG A 252 26.84 8.32 10.65
N LEU A 253 27.36 7.22 10.14
CA LEU A 253 26.58 6.08 9.69
C LEU A 253 27.20 4.81 10.27
N GLU A 254 26.42 4.02 10.99
CA GLU A 254 26.80 2.66 11.34
C GLU A 254 26.12 1.67 10.40
N VAL A 255 26.90 0.80 9.78
CA VAL A 255 26.42 -0.33 8.97
C VAL A 255 26.80 -1.61 9.70
N GLU A 256 25.82 -2.44 10.04
CA GLU A 256 26.04 -3.69 10.75
C GLU A 256 25.54 -4.88 9.94
N PHE A 257 26.46 -5.78 9.60
CA PHE A 257 26.17 -7.05 8.95
C PHE A 257 25.83 -8.10 10.00
N LEU A 258 24.56 -8.49 10.07
CA LEU A 258 24.12 -9.56 10.97
C LEU A 258 24.59 -10.93 10.47
N PRO A 259 24.53 -11.97 11.33
CA PRO A 259 24.72 -13.36 10.88
C PRO A 259 23.79 -13.71 9.73
N ILE A 260 24.27 -14.60 8.85
CA ILE A 260 23.51 -15.08 7.70
C ILE A 260 22.28 -15.83 8.20
N HIS A 261 21.11 -15.49 7.66
CA HIS A 261 19.86 -16.20 7.90
C HIS A 261 19.68 -17.27 6.84
N VAL A 262 19.82 -18.53 7.24
CA VAL A 262 19.51 -19.69 6.39
C VAL A 262 18.05 -20.08 6.61
N PRO A 263 17.20 -20.11 5.56
CA PRO A 263 15.79 -20.41 5.74
C PRO A 263 15.58 -21.87 6.18
N THR A 264 14.77 -22.05 7.21
CA THR A 264 14.19 -23.34 7.64
C THR A 264 13.23 -23.90 6.59
N GLU A 265 12.89 -25.19 6.67
CA GLU A 265 11.96 -25.80 5.71
C GLU A 265 10.56 -25.13 5.74
N GLU A 266 10.11 -24.66 6.92
CA GLU A 266 8.86 -23.89 7.01
C GLU A 266 8.96 -22.55 6.28
N GLU A 267 10.09 -21.84 6.42
CA GLU A 267 10.34 -20.57 5.73
C GLU A 267 10.50 -20.73 4.22
N LYS A 268 11.03 -21.86 3.76
CA LYS A 268 11.10 -22.15 2.31
C LYS A 268 9.72 -22.33 1.71
N ASN A 269 8.79 -22.92 2.46
CA ASN A 269 7.41 -23.11 2.03
C ASN A 269 6.54 -21.87 2.22
N ASP A 270 6.94 -20.94 3.09
CA ASP A 270 6.23 -19.69 3.34
C ASP A 270 7.18 -18.46 3.28
N PRO A 271 7.27 -17.79 2.11
CA PRO A 271 8.06 -16.57 1.94
C PRO A 271 7.62 -15.41 2.84
N ILE A 272 6.36 -15.39 3.31
CA ILE A 272 5.86 -14.37 4.24
C ILE A 272 6.45 -14.62 5.62
N LEU A 273 6.40 -15.87 6.08
CA LEU A 273 7.03 -16.27 7.34
C LEU A 273 8.53 -15.96 7.32
N PHE A 274 9.22 -16.27 6.22
CA PHE A 274 10.64 -15.96 6.06
C PHE A 274 10.91 -14.45 6.16
N ALA A 275 10.16 -13.63 5.41
CA ALA A 275 10.27 -12.18 5.47
C ALA A 275 10.04 -11.64 6.89
N ASN A 276 9.04 -12.17 7.59
CA ASN A 276 8.69 -11.76 8.94
C ASN A 276 9.76 -12.14 9.98
N ARG A 277 10.33 -13.34 9.91
CA ARG A 277 11.40 -13.77 10.82
C ARG A 277 12.67 -12.94 10.63
N VAL A 278 13.05 -12.65 9.38
CA VAL A 278 14.18 -11.75 9.09
C VAL A 278 13.89 -10.34 9.58
N ARG A 279 12.70 -9.80 9.31
CA ARG A 279 12.26 -8.49 9.82
C ARG A 279 12.34 -8.42 11.35
N GLN A 280 11.83 -9.42 12.07
CA GLN A 280 11.87 -9.46 13.52
C GLN A 280 13.29 -9.51 14.06
N THR A 281 14.16 -10.30 13.43
CA THR A 281 15.59 -10.37 13.78
C THR A 281 16.25 -9.01 13.63
N MET A 282 15.98 -8.31 12.52
CA MET A 282 16.50 -6.96 12.28
C MET A 282 15.93 -5.93 13.27
N ALA A 283 14.63 -5.98 13.56
CA ALA A 283 13.96 -5.10 14.50
C ALA A 283 14.52 -5.24 15.92
N ASN A 284 14.71 -6.48 16.39
CA ASN A 284 15.32 -6.78 17.69
C ASN A 284 16.75 -6.22 17.79
N ALA A 285 17.56 -6.41 16.75
CA ALA A 285 18.93 -5.90 16.73
C ALA A 285 19.01 -4.36 16.61
N LEU A 286 18.02 -3.73 15.96
CA LEU A 286 17.88 -2.27 15.92
C LEU A 286 17.27 -1.67 17.19
N ASN A 287 16.62 -2.49 18.03
CA ASN A 287 15.79 -2.07 19.15
C ASN A 287 14.66 -1.11 18.73
N VAL A 288 13.94 -1.47 17.68
CA VAL A 288 12.77 -0.72 17.17
C VAL A 288 11.57 -1.66 17.03
N PRO A 289 10.33 -1.15 17.17
CA PRO A 289 9.14 -1.95 16.95
C PRO A 289 8.96 -2.33 15.47
N VAL A 290 8.09 -3.30 15.23
CA VAL A 290 7.60 -3.67 13.91
C VAL A 290 6.16 -3.20 13.73
N THR A 291 5.77 -2.93 12.49
CA THR A 291 4.39 -2.59 12.15
C THR A 291 3.94 -3.29 10.88
N ASP A 292 2.64 -3.57 10.74
CA ASP A 292 2.09 -4.28 9.58
C ASP A 292 1.77 -3.35 8.40
N HIS A 293 2.03 -2.04 8.55
CA HIS A 293 1.95 -1.08 7.44
C HIS A 293 2.83 -1.51 6.26
N THR A 294 2.37 -1.16 5.07
CA THR A 294 2.96 -1.49 3.78
C THR A 294 3.24 -0.22 2.99
N PHE A 295 3.97 -0.38 1.89
CA PHE A 295 4.17 0.70 0.92
C PHE A 295 2.84 1.29 0.41
N GLU A 296 1.81 0.46 0.29
CA GLU A 296 0.50 0.90 -0.19
C GLU A 296 -0.22 1.76 0.86
N ASP A 297 -0.10 1.43 2.14
CA ASP A 297 -0.61 2.27 3.24
C ASP A 297 0.09 3.64 3.25
N CYS A 298 1.40 3.67 2.97
CA CYS A 298 2.13 4.93 2.79
C CYS A 298 1.60 5.75 1.61
N ARG A 299 1.13 5.11 0.53
CA ARG A 299 0.53 5.81 -0.61
C ARG A 299 -0.83 6.39 -0.29
N LEU A 300 -1.68 5.66 0.44
CA LEU A 300 -2.98 6.17 0.89
C LEU A 300 -2.80 7.39 1.81
N MET A 301 -1.84 7.34 2.74
CA MET A 301 -1.46 8.49 3.56
C MET A 301 -1.01 9.71 2.72
N ILE A 302 -0.21 9.50 1.66
CA ILE A 302 0.19 10.59 0.77
C ILE A 302 -1.02 11.17 0.04
N SER A 303 -1.91 10.32 -0.47
CA SER A 303 -3.13 10.76 -1.14
C SER A 303 -4.07 11.52 -0.18
N ALA A 304 -4.22 11.07 1.06
CA ALA A 304 -4.99 11.78 2.09
C ALA A 304 -4.43 13.18 2.36
N GLY A 305 -3.09 13.31 2.51
CA GLY A 305 -2.44 14.61 2.69
C GLY A 305 -2.57 15.54 1.47
N GLN A 306 -2.60 15.00 0.25
CA GLN A 306 -2.88 15.79 -0.97
C GLN A 306 -4.31 16.33 -0.99
N LEU A 307 -5.23 15.62 -0.34
CA LEU A 307 -6.63 16.01 -0.15
C LEU A 307 -6.83 16.85 1.13
N THR A 308 -5.76 17.37 1.74
CA THR A 308 -5.78 18.19 2.97
C THR A 308 -6.33 17.50 4.23
N LEU A 309 -6.46 16.17 4.22
CA LEU A 309 -6.81 15.37 5.39
C LEU A 309 -5.60 15.14 6.30
N PRO A 310 -5.78 14.89 7.61
CA PRO A 310 -4.72 14.39 8.47
C PRO A 310 -4.11 13.10 7.88
N MET A 311 -2.79 12.99 7.88
CA MET A 311 -2.09 11.86 7.28
C MET A 311 -2.47 10.51 7.92
N GLU A 312 -2.84 10.55 9.20
CA GLU A 312 -3.30 9.42 9.98
C GLU A 312 -4.57 8.81 9.38
N ALA A 313 -5.38 9.59 8.67
CA ALA A 313 -6.57 9.10 7.96
C ALA A 313 -6.20 8.07 6.87
N GLY A 314 -4.99 8.15 6.28
CA GLY A 314 -4.51 7.16 5.31
C GLY A 314 -3.70 6.01 5.91
N LEU A 315 -3.38 6.04 7.20
CA LEU A 315 -2.70 4.96 7.94
C LEU A 315 -3.69 3.86 8.36
N VAL A 316 -4.52 3.48 7.42
CA VAL A 316 -5.36 2.29 7.53
C VAL A 316 -4.42 1.12 7.26
N GLU A 317 -4.42 0.07 8.10
CA GLU A 317 -3.74 -1.21 7.78
C GLU A 317 -4.44 -1.84 6.55
N PHE A 318 -4.40 -1.18 5.40
CA PHE A 318 -5.31 -1.37 4.29
C PHE A 318 -5.10 -2.76 3.71
N THR A 319 -3.87 -3.27 3.69
CA THR A 319 -3.59 -4.65 3.27
C THR A 319 -4.33 -5.68 4.15
N LYS A 320 -4.51 -5.41 5.44
CA LYS A 320 -5.23 -6.29 6.38
C LYS A 320 -6.74 -6.20 6.17
N ILE A 321 -7.26 -5.00 5.94
CA ILE A 321 -8.67 -4.74 5.66
C ILE A 321 -9.05 -5.31 4.28
N SER A 322 -8.27 -5.00 3.23
CA SER A 322 -8.40 -5.55 1.88
C SER A 322 -8.35 -7.07 1.85
N LYS A 323 -7.45 -7.73 2.61
CA LYS A 323 -7.44 -9.20 2.70
C LYS A 323 -8.65 -9.77 3.42
N LYS A 324 -9.08 -9.15 4.52
CA LYS A 324 -10.24 -9.62 5.30
C LYS A 324 -11.57 -9.40 4.58
N LEU A 325 -11.65 -8.36 3.75
CA LEU A 325 -12.89 -7.91 3.10
C LEU A 325 -12.86 -8.09 1.57
N ASN A 326 -11.82 -8.72 1.04
CA ASN A 326 -11.57 -8.95 -0.39
C ASN A 326 -11.64 -7.69 -1.28
N LEU A 327 -11.19 -6.53 -0.77
CA LEU A 327 -11.28 -5.25 -1.48
C LEU A 327 -10.14 -5.06 -2.48
N LYS A 328 -10.46 -4.58 -3.69
CA LYS A 328 -9.45 -4.21 -4.70
C LYS A 328 -8.93 -2.79 -4.49
N TRP A 329 -7.64 -2.58 -4.77
CA TRP A 329 -6.93 -1.32 -4.54
C TRP A 329 -7.51 -0.11 -5.29
N ASN A 330 -7.97 -0.32 -6.53
CA ASN A 330 -8.48 0.76 -7.38
C ASN A 330 -9.73 1.41 -6.77
N HIS A 331 -10.66 0.59 -6.25
CA HIS A 331 -11.89 1.08 -5.64
C HIS A 331 -11.62 1.90 -4.39
N VAL A 332 -10.60 1.54 -3.61
CA VAL A 332 -10.32 2.21 -2.33
C VAL A 332 -9.74 3.61 -2.52
N ARG A 333 -9.02 3.85 -3.61
CA ARG A 333 -8.60 5.21 -3.96
C ARG A 333 -9.80 6.10 -4.28
N GLU A 334 -10.73 5.60 -5.08
CA GLU A 334 -11.98 6.30 -5.38
C GLU A 334 -12.77 6.58 -4.08
N GLN A 335 -12.85 5.58 -3.18
CA GLN A 335 -13.48 5.77 -1.87
C GLN A 335 -12.76 6.82 -1.00
N LEU A 336 -11.43 6.96 -1.11
CA LEU A 336 -10.68 8.01 -0.40
C LEU A 336 -11.01 9.40 -0.94
N ASP A 337 -11.14 9.54 -2.26
CA ASP A 337 -11.54 10.81 -2.89
C ASP A 337 -12.97 11.18 -2.46
N THR A 338 -13.90 10.21 -2.44
CA THR A 338 -15.27 10.40 -1.93
C THR A 338 -15.28 10.76 -0.44
N PHE A 339 -14.55 10.01 0.39
CA PHE A 339 -14.41 10.31 1.82
C PHE A 339 -13.90 11.73 2.06
N ALA A 340 -12.87 12.14 1.32
CA ALA A 340 -12.30 13.48 1.46
C ALA A 340 -13.28 14.58 1.05
N ALA A 341 -14.12 14.33 0.04
CA ALA A 341 -15.17 15.26 -0.34
C ALA A 341 -16.19 15.45 0.78
N ILE A 342 -16.58 14.36 1.46
CA ILE A 342 -17.53 14.40 2.59
C ILE A 342 -16.89 15.11 3.79
N ALA A 343 -15.68 14.69 4.17
CA ALA A 343 -14.94 15.21 5.32
C ALA A 343 -14.34 16.61 5.11
N SER A 344 -14.71 17.31 4.03
CA SER A 344 -14.16 18.62 3.68
C SER A 344 -14.81 19.79 4.45
N ALA A 345 -16.01 19.59 5.00
CA ALA A 345 -16.75 20.63 5.73
C ALA A 345 -16.17 20.86 7.15
N SER A 346 -15.70 19.80 7.81
CA SER A 346 -14.99 19.84 9.07
C SER A 346 -13.49 19.76 8.79
N LYS A 347 -12.75 20.79 9.19
CA LYS A 347 -11.29 20.94 8.93
C LYS A 347 -10.40 19.90 9.65
N GLY A 348 -10.92 18.70 9.95
CA GLY A 348 -10.30 17.64 10.74
C GLY A 348 -10.22 16.28 10.03
N GLY A 349 -10.74 16.14 8.81
CA GLY A 349 -10.62 14.91 8.00
C GLY A 349 -11.25 13.66 8.62
N ARG A 350 -12.38 13.86 9.29
CA ARG A 350 -13.30 12.84 9.83
C ARG A 350 -14.71 13.27 9.43
N ILE A 351 -15.64 12.32 9.34
CA ILE A 351 -17.03 12.62 8.98
C ILE A 351 -17.89 12.65 10.25
N GLY A 352 -18.47 13.81 10.58
CA GLY A 352 -19.47 13.96 11.63
C GLY A 352 -20.88 13.60 11.17
N ILE A 353 -21.84 13.51 12.10
CA ILE A 353 -23.23 13.15 11.78
C ILE A 353 -23.89 14.17 10.84
N GLU A 354 -23.55 15.45 10.96
CA GLU A 354 -24.07 16.52 10.10
C GLU A 354 -23.57 16.35 8.66
N GLU A 355 -22.28 16.07 8.47
CA GLU A 355 -21.68 15.85 7.15
C GLU A 355 -22.16 14.55 6.52
N PHE A 356 -22.36 13.51 7.34
CA PHE A 356 -22.93 12.25 6.91
C PHE A 356 -24.39 12.43 6.45
N ALA A 357 -25.18 13.23 7.18
CA ALA A 357 -26.55 13.60 6.84
C ALA A 357 -26.60 14.37 5.51
N GLU A 358 -25.76 15.38 5.36
CA GLU A 358 -25.66 16.21 4.15
C GLU A 358 -25.23 15.38 2.93
N TYR A 359 -24.22 14.53 3.09
CA TYR A 359 -23.76 13.63 2.02
C TYR A 359 -24.86 12.66 1.59
N LEU A 360 -25.58 12.09 2.55
CA LEU A 360 -26.73 11.24 2.26
C LEU A 360 -27.97 12.05 1.87
N LYS A 361 -27.96 13.38 1.89
CA LYS A 361 -29.14 14.22 1.67
C LYS A 361 -30.36 13.79 2.50
N LEU A 362 -30.12 13.33 3.74
CA LEU A 362 -31.14 12.91 4.68
C LEU A 362 -31.13 13.82 5.91
N PRO A 363 -32.27 14.12 6.54
CA PRO A 363 -32.30 14.85 7.79
C PRO A 363 -31.75 13.98 8.93
N ILE A 364 -31.20 14.64 9.95
CA ILE A 364 -30.70 13.96 11.14
C ILE A 364 -31.91 13.39 11.92
N SER A 365 -32.02 12.07 11.88
CA SER A 365 -33.06 11.29 12.56
C SER A 365 -32.42 10.22 13.46
N ASP A 366 -33.22 9.59 14.33
CA ASP A 366 -32.73 8.50 15.17
C ASP A 366 -32.19 7.33 14.33
N VAL A 367 -32.80 7.05 13.17
CA VAL A 367 -32.33 6.00 12.25
C VAL A 367 -31.03 6.39 11.56
N LEU A 368 -30.85 7.66 11.18
CA LEU A 368 -29.56 8.13 10.65
C LEU A 368 -28.46 8.02 11.72
N ARG A 369 -28.80 8.27 12.99
CA ARG A 369 -27.87 8.07 14.12
C ARG A 369 -27.49 6.61 14.29
N GLU A 370 -28.44 5.68 14.20
CA GLU A 370 -28.16 4.24 14.24
C GLU A 370 -27.27 3.81 13.05
N LEU A 371 -27.56 4.28 11.84
CA LEU A 371 -26.72 4.02 10.66
C LEU A 371 -25.30 4.59 10.85
N PHE A 372 -25.18 5.78 11.39
CA PHE A 372 -23.89 6.40 11.70
C PHE A 372 -23.09 5.57 12.72
N LEU A 373 -23.75 5.02 13.75
CA LEU A 373 -23.11 4.13 14.74
C LEU A 373 -22.62 2.79 14.13
N LEU A 374 -23.18 2.35 13.00
CA LEU A 374 -22.65 1.18 12.27
C LEU A 374 -21.27 1.48 11.64
N PHE A 375 -21.01 2.74 11.31
CA PHE A 375 -19.72 3.22 10.82
C PHE A 375 -18.79 3.61 11.97
N ASP A 376 -19.25 4.40 12.94
CA ASP A 376 -18.51 4.84 14.14
C ASP A 376 -18.34 3.69 15.14
N ARG A 377 -17.41 2.79 14.83
CA ARG A 377 -17.18 1.57 15.61
C ARG A 377 -16.52 1.83 16.95
N ASN A 378 -15.78 2.93 17.07
CA ASN A 378 -15.05 3.27 18.28
C ASN A 378 -15.88 4.18 19.22
N GLY A 379 -16.99 4.74 18.74
CA GLY A 379 -17.93 5.56 19.48
C GLY A 379 -17.41 6.98 19.77
N ASP A 380 -16.46 7.48 18.98
CA ASP A 380 -15.86 8.81 19.13
C ASP A 380 -16.73 9.93 18.54
N GLY A 381 -17.89 9.57 17.97
CA GLY A 381 -18.85 10.49 17.38
C GLY A 381 -18.45 10.95 15.98
N THR A 382 -17.43 10.34 15.38
CA THR A 382 -16.94 10.64 14.04
C THR A 382 -16.61 9.35 13.27
N ILE A 383 -16.63 9.41 11.95
CA ILE A 383 -16.24 8.30 11.09
C ILE A 383 -14.88 8.63 10.49
N ASP A 384 -13.84 7.88 10.85
CA ASP A 384 -12.55 7.96 10.17
C ASP A 384 -12.54 7.17 8.84
N PHE A 385 -11.51 7.34 8.01
CA PHE A 385 -11.47 6.66 6.71
C PHE A 385 -11.45 5.13 6.81
N ARG A 386 -10.89 4.58 7.90
CA ARG A 386 -10.89 3.13 8.14
C ARG A 386 -12.30 2.66 8.45
N GLU A 387 -13.00 3.36 9.32
CA GLU A 387 -14.40 3.12 9.68
C GLU A 387 -15.32 3.27 8.48
N TYR A 388 -15.11 4.30 7.65
CA TYR A 388 -15.80 4.49 6.37
C TYR A 388 -15.66 3.27 5.45
N VAL A 389 -14.43 2.82 5.18
CA VAL A 389 -14.17 1.67 4.30
C VAL A 389 -14.74 0.38 4.90
N ILE A 390 -14.60 0.17 6.21
CA ILE A 390 -15.14 -1.01 6.88
C ILE A 390 -16.67 -1.02 6.83
N GLY A 391 -17.30 0.12 7.13
CA GLY A 391 -18.75 0.29 7.06
C GLY A 391 -19.27 0.00 5.67
N LEU A 392 -18.70 0.60 4.62
CA LEU A 392 -19.05 0.30 3.23
C LEU A 392 -18.84 -1.19 2.90
N SER A 393 -17.77 -1.80 3.37
CA SER A 393 -17.46 -3.20 3.06
C SER A 393 -18.34 -4.21 3.80
N ILE A 394 -18.91 -3.83 4.94
CA ILE A 394 -19.82 -4.70 5.70
C ILE A 394 -21.25 -4.48 5.20
N LEU A 395 -21.63 -3.23 4.95
CA LEU A 395 -22.99 -2.84 4.60
C LEU A 395 -23.28 -3.02 3.10
N CYS A 396 -22.29 -2.86 2.21
CA CYS A 396 -22.51 -2.87 0.76
C CYS A 396 -22.07 -4.16 0.05
N ASN A 397 -21.36 -5.08 0.72
CA ASN A 397 -20.69 -6.23 0.07
C ASN A 397 -21.56 -7.50 -0.10
N PRO A 398 -22.89 -7.43 0.15
CA PRO A 398 -23.84 -8.24 -0.62
C PRO A 398 -24.93 -7.44 -1.36
N ALA A 399 -25.02 -6.12 -1.18
CA ALA A 399 -26.21 -5.34 -1.52
C ALA A 399 -26.24 -4.76 -2.96
N ASN A 400 -25.09 -4.63 -3.63
CA ASN A 400 -24.97 -4.00 -4.96
C ASN A 400 -24.72 -5.00 -6.10
N THR A 401 -25.35 -6.18 -6.07
CA THR A 401 -25.44 -7.02 -7.28
C THR A 401 -26.56 -6.52 -8.19
N GLU A 402 -26.42 -6.71 -9.50
CA GLU A 402 -27.46 -6.38 -10.48
C GLU A 402 -28.81 -7.01 -10.09
N GLU A 403 -28.77 -8.25 -9.58
CA GLU A 403 -29.96 -8.97 -9.12
C GLU A 403 -30.62 -8.30 -7.92
N THR A 404 -29.84 -7.73 -6.99
CA THR A 404 -30.36 -7.06 -5.79
C THR A 404 -30.91 -5.68 -6.12
N ILE A 405 -30.25 -4.93 -7.01
CA ILE A 405 -30.72 -3.63 -7.52
C ILE A 405 -32.02 -3.81 -8.32
N ARG A 406 -32.10 -4.84 -9.17
CA ARG A 406 -33.32 -5.20 -9.91
C ARG A 406 -34.46 -5.61 -8.99
N MET A 407 -34.17 -6.33 -7.91
CA MET A 407 -35.19 -6.68 -6.91
C MET A 407 -35.67 -5.44 -6.16
N ALA A 408 -34.77 -4.52 -5.80
CA ALA A 408 -35.13 -3.27 -5.16
C ALA A 408 -36.00 -2.40 -6.07
N PHE A 409 -35.65 -2.24 -7.35
CA PHE A 409 -36.46 -1.47 -8.30
C PHE A 409 -37.91 -1.97 -8.38
N LYS A 410 -38.10 -3.29 -8.48
CA LYS A 410 -39.43 -3.92 -8.48
C LYS A 410 -40.24 -3.72 -7.19
N LEU A 411 -39.59 -3.42 -6.08
CA LEU A 411 -40.29 -3.16 -4.81
C LEU A 411 -40.69 -1.69 -4.68
N PHE A 412 -39.98 -0.81 -5.36
CA PHE A 412 -40.32 0.60 -5.45
C PHE A 412 -41.43 0.85 -6.47
N ASP A 413 -41.39 0.15 -7.60
CA ASP A 413 -42.44 0.16 -8.63
C ASP A 413 -43.66 -0.64 -8.12
N MET A 414 -44.54 0.02 -7.36
CA MET A 414 -45.65 -0.64 -6.66
C MET A 414 -46.77 -1.06 -7.60
N ASP A 415 -46.94 -0.34 -8.71
CA ASP A 415 -47.94 -0.62 -9.73
C ASP A 415 -47.41 -1.45 -10.92
N GLU A 416 -46.13 -1.81 -10.90
CA GLU A 416 -45.41 -2.58 -11.91
C GLU A 416 -45.44 -1.93 -13.31
N ASP A 417 -45.51 -0.60 -13.39
CA ASP A 417 -45.54 0.15 -14.65
C ASP A 417 -44.15 0.29 -15.30
N GLY A 418 -43.10 -0.17 -14.62
CA GLY A 418 -41.71 -0.13 -15.06
C GLY A 418 -40.98 1.18 -14.74
N THR A 419 -41.60 2.06 -13.95
CA THR A 419 -41.05 3.33 -13.48
C THR A 419 -41.37 3.55 -12.00
N ILE A 420 -40.62 4.42 -11.31
CA ILE A 420 -40.89 4.74 -9.90
C ILE A 420 -41.30 6.20 -9.79
N THR A 421 -42.51 6.45 -9.29
CA THR A 421 -43.00 7.81 -9.00
C THR A 421 -42.43 8.36 -7.69
N GLU A 422 -42.51 9.69 -7.51
CA GLU A 422 -42.04 10.34 -6.28
C GLU A 422 -42.77 9.83 -5.03
N ASP A 423 -44.07 9.56 -5.14
CA ASP A 423 -44.90 9.04 -4.05
C ASP A 423 -44.52 7.59 -3.67
N GLU A 424 -44.21 6.76 -4.65
CA GLU A 424 -43.74 5.39 -4.44
C GLU A 424 -42.34 5.38 -3.81
N PHE A 425 -41.45 6.24 -4.31
CA PHE A 425 -40.13 6.44 -3.74
C PHE A 425 -40.20 6.94 -2.29
N ALA A 426 -41.05 7.92 -2.02
CA ALA A 426 -41.32 8.44 -0.68
C ALA A 426 -41.82 7.33 0.24
N SER A 427 -42.83 6.57 -0.19
CA SER A 427 -43.47 5.53 0.62
C SER A 427 -42.48 4.48 1.10
N ILE A 428 -41.59 4.00 0.23
CA ILE A 428 -40.61 2.97 0.60
C ILE A 428 -39.49 3.56 1.44
N ILE A 429 -38.97 4.75 1.12
CA ILE A 429 -37.89 5.40 1.89
C ILE A 429 -38.36 5.79 3.29
N GLN A 430 -39.55 6.38 3.41
CA GLN A 430 -40.18 6.73 4.68
C GLN A 430 -40.45 5.49 5.53
N SER A 431 -40.91 4.39 4.91
CA SER A 431 -41.15 3.12 5.59
C SER A 431 -39.86 2.45 6.05
N ALA A 432 -38.84 2.37 5.18
CA ALA A 432 -37.53 1.80 5.49
C ALA A 432 -36.80 2.57 6.60
N LEU A 433 -37.01 3.89 6.67
CA LEU A 433 -36.41 4.77 7.67
C LEU A 433 -37.29 5.00 8.91
N GLY A 434 -38.54 4.51 8.92
CA GLY A 434 -39.48 4.79 10.01
C GLY A 434 -39.83 6.27 10.20
N LEU A 435 -39.79 7.07 9.12
CA LEU A 435 -40.00 8.52 9.13
C LEU A 435 -41.14 8.89 8.16
N PRO A 436 -42.40 8.96 8.61
CA PRO A 436 -43.55 9.18 7.73
C PRO A 436 -43.61 10.57 7.09
N ASP A 437 -42.92 11.57 7.65
CA ASP A 437 -42.92 12.96 7.16
C ASP A 437 -41.58 13.35 6.49
N LEU A 438 -40.74 12.37 6.12
CA LEU A 438 -39.47 12.65 5.46
C LEU A 438 -39.71 13.19 4.04
N ASP A 439 -39.27 14.43 3.80
CA ASP A 439 -39.23 15.04 2.47
C ASP A 439 -38.11 14.37 1.64
N VAL A 440 -38.51 13.69 0.56
CA VAL A 440 -37.61 13.01 -0.38
C VAL A 440 -37.47 13.75 -1.71
N SER A 441 -38.13 14.89 -1.91
CA SER A 441 -38.19 15.59 -3.19
C SER A 441 -36.82 16.01 -3.72
N VAL A 442 -35.90 16.37 -2.81
CA VAL A 442 -34.52 16.73 -3.17
C VAL A 442 -33.73 15.52 -3.65
N LEU A 443 -33.97 14.36 -3.03
CA LEU A 443 -33.31 13.12 -3.39
C LEU A 443 -33.89 12.58 -4.70
N PHE A 444 -35.21 12.59 -4.86
CA PHE A 444 -35.88 12.13 -6.08
C PHE A 444 -35.39 12.89 -7.33
N LYS A 445 -35.32 14.22 -7.25
CA LYS A 445 -34.79 15.08 -8.34
C LYS A 445 -33.32 14.86 -8.67
N GLU A 446 -32.53 14.32 -7.74
CA GLU A 446 -31.13 13.99 -8.03
C GLU A 446 -31.02 12.69 -8.84
N ILE A 447 -31.99 11.79 -8.69
CA ILE A 447 -32.03 10.49 -9.38
C ILE A 447 -32.68 10.65 -10.77
N ASP A 448 -33.73 11.48 -10.85
CA ASP A 448 -34.48 11.85 -12.07
C ASP A 448 -33.65 12.77 -12.98
N ALA A 449 -32.58 12.23 -13.56
CA ALA A 449 -31.58 12.99 -14.31
C ALA A 449 -32.14 13.56 -15.61
N ASP A 450 -33.18 12.94 -16.17
CA ASP A 450 -33.87 13.40 -17.37
C ASP A 450 -35.12 14.27 -17.09
N GLU A 451 -35.39 14.56 -15.81
CA GLU A 451 -36.51 15.38 -15.32
C GLU A 451 -37.88 14.91 -15.82
N THR A 452 -38.06 13.59 -15.98
CA THR A 452 -39.33 13.01 -16.43
C THR A 452 -40.39 12.97 -15.34
N GLY A 453 -40.01 13.19 -14.09
CA GLY A 453 -40.88 13.07 -12.91
C GLY A 453 -41.11 11.61 -12.50
N LYS A 454 -40.35 10.67 -13.07
CA LYS A 454 -40.43 9.23 -12.82
C LYS A 454 -39.04 8.61 -12.99
N LEU A 455 -38.64 7.70 -12.10
CA LEU A 455 -37.32 7.07 -12.20
C LEU A 455 -37.38 5.81 -13.06
N SER A 456 -36.55 5.76 -14.10
CA SER A 456 -36.31 4.54 -14.86
C SER A 456 -35.39 3.56 -14.12
N TYR A 457 -35.39 2.29 -14.53
CA TYR A 457 -34.48 1.28 -13.95
C TYR A 457 -33.01 1.69 -14.07
N GLU A 458 -32.62 2.30 -15.19
CA GLU A 458 -31.22 2.65 -15.41
C GLU A 458 -30.79 3.87 -14.58
N GLU A 459 -31.66 4.84 -14.36
CA GLU A 459 -31.39 5.96 -13.43
C GLU A 459 -31.29 5.47 -11.98
N PHE A 460 -32.22 4.59 -11.57
CA PHE A 460 -32.20 3.98 -10.24
C PHE A 460 -30.93 3.16 -10.01
N LYS A 461 -30.52 2.36 -11.02
CA LYS A 461 -29.30 1.55 -10.96
C LYS A 461 -28.05 2.41 -10.95
N GLU A 462 -27.95 3.41 -11.82
CA GLU A 462 -26.80 4.30 -11.87
C GLU A 462 -26.63 5.03 -10.54
N PHE A 463 -27.73 5.48 -9.94
CA PHE A 463 -27.74 6.06 -8.60
C PHE A 463 -27.30 5.08 -7.53
N ALA A 464 -27.85 3.86 -7.48
CA ALA A 464 -27.49 2.84 -6.49
C ALA A 464 -26.00 2.42 -6.56
N LEU A 465 -25.43 2.38 -7.77
CA LEU A 465 -24.01 2.11 -7.98
C LEU A 465 -23.12 3.29 -7.58
N LYS A 466 -23.58 4.53 -7.79
CA LYS A 466 -22.87 5.76 -7.46
C LYS A 466 -22.96 6.12 -5.97
N HIS A 467 -24.00 5.66 -5.27
CA HIS A 467 -24.25 5.94 -3.85
C HIS A 467 -24.41 4.64 -3.02
N PRO A 468 -23.33 3.85 -2.81
CA PRO A 468 -23.42 2.52 -2.20
C PRO A 468 -24.00 2.49 -0.78
N ALA A 469 -23.92 3.58 -0.02
CA ALA A 469 -24.49 3.67 1.32
C ALA A 469 -26.01 3.45 1.35
N TYR A 470 -26.71 3.80 0.26
CA TYR A 470 -28.15 3.60 0.10
C TYR A 470 -28.55 2.14 -0.05
N ALA A 471 -27.62 1.27 -0.48
CA ALA A 471 -27.85 -0.17 -0.59
C ALA A 471 -28.29 -0.80 0.74
N THR A 472 -27.84 -0.22 1.86
CA THR A 472 -28.23 -0.61 3.22
C THR A 472 -29.70 -0.33 3.51
N LEU A 473 -30.23 0.81 3.05
CA LEU A 473 -31.65 1.16 3.24
C LEU A 473 -32.54 0.17 2.49
N PHE A 474 -32.14 -0.20 1.26
CA PHE A 474 -32.87 -1.13 0.41
C PHE A 474 -32.83 -2.58 0.94
N THR A 475 -31.68 -3.03 1.43
CA THR A 475 -31.54 -4.37 2.04
C THR A 475 -32.23 -4.47 3.41
N THR A 476 -32.21 -3.41 4.20
CA THR A 476 -32.94 -3.35 5.48
C THR A 476 -34.46 -3.45 5.25
N TYR A 477 -34.99 -2.76 4.24
CA TYR A 477 -36.40 -2.90 3.86
C TYR A 477 -36.74 -4.31 3.38
N LEU A 478 -35.89 -4.91 2.54
CA LEU A 478 -36.04 -6.30 2.09
C LEU A 478 -36.09 -7.29 3.26
N ASP A 479 -35.24 -7.11 4.27
CA ASP A 479 -35.22 -7.98 5.45
C ASP A 479 -36.40 -7.72 6.39
N LEU A 480 -36.87 -6.47 6.50
CA LEU A 480 -38.12 -6.13 7.20
C LEU A 480 -39.35 -6.74 6.52
N GLN A 481 -39.45 -6.69 5.20
CA GLN A 481 -40.52 -7.32 4.43
C GLN A 481 -40.48 -8.85 4.57
N ARG A 482 -39.30 -9.47 4.48
CA ARG A 482 -39.15 -10.90 4.76
C ARG A 482 -39.57 -11.27 6.17
N HIS A 483 -39.23 -10.46 7.17
CA HIS A 483 -39.69 -10.66 8.54
C HIS A 483 -41.21 -10.52 8.67
N GLN A 484 -41.81 -9.50 8.06
CA GLN A 484 -43.26 -9.32 8.04
C GLN A 484 -43.97 -10.51 7.36
N LEU A 485 -43.49 -10.94 6.20
CA LEU A 485 -44.01 -12.12 5.49
C LEU A 485 -43.87 -13.40 6.31
N SER A 486 -42.74 -13.61 7.01
CA SER A 486 -42.54 -14.76 7.90
C SER A 486 -43.46 -14.75 9.13
N MET A 487 -43.84 -13.57 9.62
CA MET A 487 -44.78 -13.39 10.74
C MET A 487 -46.24 -13.62 10.31
N PHE A 488 -46.57 -13.42 9.03
CA PHE A 488 -47.89 -13.74 8.47
C PHE A 488 -48.07 -15.25 8.21
N GLU A 489 -47.01 -15.97 7.83
CA GLU A 489 -47.07 -17.43 7.60
C GLU A 489 -47.25 -18.24 8.90
N GLU A 490 -46.80 -17.74 10.06
CA GLU A 490 -47.01 -18.41 11.36
C GLU A 490 -48.44 -18.29 11.89
N HIS A 491 -49.25 -17.34 11.42
CA HIS A 491 -50.59 -17.09 11.96
C HIS A 491 -51.72 -17.87 11.24
N ASP A 492 -51.43 -18.52 10.11
CA ASP A 492 -52.41 -19.24 9.28
C ASP A 492 -52.40 -20.78 9.46
N THR A 493 -51.73 -21.31 10.49
CA THR A 493 -51.75 -22.75 10.81
C THR A 493 -52.25 -23.06 12.23
N GLU A 494 -53.54 -22.81 12.49
CA GLU A 494 -54.26 -23.53 13.57
C GLU A 494 -55.01 -24.77 13.01
N PRO A 495 -54.74 -25.99 13.49
CA PRO A 495 -55.56 -27.16 13.21
C PRO A 495 -56.71 -27.32 14.25
N PRO A 496 -57.82 -28.00 13.91
CA PRO A 496 -59.01 -28.03 14.75
C PRO A 496 -58.87 -28.95 15.98
N LYS A 497 -59.53 -28.55 17.07
CA LYS A 497 -59.65 -29.24 18.36
C LYS A 497 -60.08 -30.71 18.24
N GLY A 498 -59.36 -31.61 18.93
CA GLY A 498 -59.77 -33.00 19.10
C GLY A 498 -58.96 -33.83 20.11
N LYS A 499 -59.26 -33.64 21.39
CA LYS A 499 -59.26 -34.61 22.53
C LYS A 499 -58.08 -35.60 22.77
N HIS A 500 -57.74 -35.63 24.07
CA HIS A 500 -57.23 -36.75 24.89
C HIS A 500 -55.71 -37.01 24.98
N SER A 501 -55.15 -36.41 26.04
CA SER A 501 -54.51 -37.09 27.19
C SER A 501 -53.17 -37.82 27.03
N SER A 502 -52.21 -37.24 27.77
CA SER A 502 -51.38 -37.90 28.80
C SER A 502 -49.93 -38.29 28.45
N VAL A 503 -49.02 -37.65 29.20
CA VAL A 503 -47.89 -38.25 29.93
C VAL A 503 -46.53 -38.36 29.21
N ARG A 504 -45.67 -37.38 29.56
CA ARG A 504 -44.37 -37.50 30.29
C ARG A 504 -43.12 -38.02 29.55
N SER A 505 -42.22 -37.08 29.30
CA SER A 505 -40.77 -37.05 29.60
C SER A 505 -39.94 -38.34 29.57
N THR A 506 -38.82 -38.36 28.85
CA THR A 506 -37.44 -38.10 29.36
C THR A 506 -36.37 -38.50 28.33
N GLU A 507 -35.42 -37.58 28.16
CA GLU A 507 -33.94 -37.72 28.11
C GLU A 507 -33.21 -38.83 27.32
N THR A 508 -32.03 -38.39 26.84
CA THR A 508 -30.75 -39.09 26.63
C THR A 508 -30.33 -39.50 25.20
N THR A 509 -29.36 -38.72 24.69
CA THR A 509 -28.29 -39.05 23.73
C THR A 509 -27.33 -40.12 24.33
N PRO A 510 -26.22 -40.58 23.69
CA PRO A 510 -25.73 -40.54 22.30
C PRO A 510 -25.15 -41.90 21.82
N LEU A 511 -24.73 -42.04 20.54
CA LEU A 511 -23.48 -42.75 20.12
C LEU A 511 -23.42 -42.89 18.58
N GLY A 512 -22.41 -42.27 17.98
CA GLY A 512 -22.02 -42.50 16.58
C GLY A 512 -20.60 -43.06 16.51
N ARG A 513 -20.43 -44.19 15.81
CA ARG A 513 -19.12 -44.73 15.41
C ARG A 513 -19.16 -45.11 13.92
N ASN A 514 -18.29 -44.44 13.17
CA ASN A 514 -17.67 -44.70 11.86
C ASN A 514 -18.16 -45.85 10.97
N LYS A 515 -18.24 -45.58 9.65
CA LYS A 515 -17.48 -46.22 8.53
C LYS A 515 -18.14 -45.83 7.17
N VAL A 516 -17.46 -45.25 6.18
CA VAL A 516 -16.57 -45.82 5.12
C VAL A 516 -17.21 -45.57 3.73
N CYS A 517 -16.42 -45.04 2.78
CA CYS A 517 -16.71 -44.86 1.34
C CYS A 517 -16.89 -46.20 0.59
N PRO A 518 -17.35 -46.23 -0.68
CA PRO A 518 -16.41 -46.13 -1.84
C PRO A 518 -17.03 -45.51 -3.14
N GLU A 519 -16.25 -44.81 -3.97
CA GLU A 519 -15.65 -45.18 -5.30
C GLU A 519 -16.56 -45.07 -6.55
N GLY A 520 -15.93 -44.65 -7.68
CA GLY A 520 -16.39 -44.76 -9.07
C GLY A 520 -16.09 -43.49 -9.90
N ASN A 521 -14.89 -43.37 -10.52
CA ASN A 521 -14.51 -43.72 -11.93
C ASN A 521 -14.80 -42.58 -12.94
N GLU A 522 -13.77 -41.95 -13.53
CA GLU A 522 -13.19 -42.22 -14.88
C GLU A 522 -14.17 -41.82 -16.01
N GLU A 523 -13.86 -40.92 -16.98
CA GLU A 523 -12.86 -41.06 -18.06
C GLU A 523 -12.83 -39.77 -18.94
N ASP A 524 -11.67 -39.50 -19.57
CA ASP A 524 -11.40 -38.91 -20.91
C ASP A 524 -12.10 -37.62 -21.41
N SER A 525 -11.41 -36.63 -22.01
CA SER A 525 -10.63 -36.78 -23.24
C SER A 525 -9.62 -35.64 -23.53
N SER A 526 -8.53 -36.04 -24.20
CA SER A 526 -7.55 -35.30 -25.05
C SER A 526 -8.17 -34.21 -25.95
N SER A 527 -7.49 -33.23 -26.58
CA SER A 527 -6.17 -33.18 -27.22
C SER A 527 -5.86 -31.75 -27.75
N THR A 528 -4.64 -31.27 -27.50
CA THR A 528 -3.68 -30.57 -28.40
C THR A 528 -4.11 -29.65 -29.57
N SER A 529 -3.58 -28.42 -29.51
CA SER A 529 -2.68 -27.74 -30.48
C SER A 529 -3.16 -27.17 -31.84
N ASP A 530 -2.81 -25.88 -32.00
CA ASP A 530 -1.98 -25.28 -33.07
C ASP A 530 -2.59 -24.43 -34.22
N LYS A 531 -1.96 -23.24 -34.36
CA LYS A 531 -1.67 -22.41 -35.57
C LYS A 531 -2.72 -21.37 -36.06
N LYS A 532 -2.32 -20.07 -36.04
CA LYS A 532 -1.84 -19.19 -37.17
C LYS A 532 -3.02 -18.58 -37.95
N ASP A 533 -3.03 -17.37 -38.50
CA ASP A 533 -2.13 -16.25 -38.74
C ASP A 533 -3.04 -14.98 -38.83
N ASP A 534 -2.52 -13.80 -38.46
CA ASP A 534 -2.69 -12.47 -39.07
C ASP A 534 -2.40 -11.33 -38.08
#